data_AF-A0A7C3CVH7-F1
#
_entry.id   AF-A0A7C3CVH7-F1
#
_cell.length_a   1.000
_cell.length_b   1.000
_cell.length_c   1.000
_cell.angle_alpha   90.00
_cell.angle_beta   90.00
_cell.angle_gamma   90.00
#
_symmetry.space_group_name_H-M   'P 1'
#
loop_
_entity.id
_entity.type
_entity.pdbx_description
1 polymer ?
#
loop_
_entity_poly.entity_id
_entity_poly.type
_entity_poly.pdbx_seq_one_letter_code
_entity_poly.pdbx_strand_id
1 'polypeptide(L)' 'MNSEQGMIYSIAIQLSPTRPGTIRATMGHQAHAAFLRAVKEADPALASVLHHPVLNQRPFTVSPLLGVG' A
#
# COMPACT_ATOMS: atom_id res chain seq x y z
N MET A 1 27.67 -5.84 11.82
CA MET A 1 26.84 -6.35 10.70
C MET A 1 25.41 -6.31 11.18
N ASN A 2 24.59 -5.39 10.64
CA ASN A 2 23.25 -5.09 11.15
C ASN A 2 22.26 -6.18 10.74
N SER A 3 21.56 -6.76 11.71
CA SER A 3 20.59 -7.84 11.56
C SER A 3 19.28 -7.45 10.84
N GLU A 4 19.16 -6.21 10.35
CA GLU A 4 17.93 -5.65 9.77
C GLU A 4 17.80 -5.84 8.25
N GLN A 5 18.83 -6.37 7.58
CA GLN A 5 18.75 -6.68 6.15
C GLN A 5 17.85 -7.90 5.90
N GLY A 6 16.55 -7.66 5.65
CA GLY A 6 15.62 -8.67 5.15
C GLY A 6 14.26 -8.76 5.84
N MET A 7 13.91 -7.83 6.73
CA MET A 7 12.62 -7.88 7.43
C MET A 7 11.46 -7.52 6.50
N ILE A 8 10.50 -8.43 6.39
CA ILE A 8 9.21 -8.20 5.70
C ILE A 8 8.17 -7.82 6.74
N TYR A 9 7.52 -6.69 6.54
CA TYR A 9 6.40 -6.25 7.35
C TYR A 9 5.08 -6.63 6.69
N SER A 10 4.10 -7.05 7.50
CA SER A 10 2.73 -7.29 7.07
C SER A 10 1.78 -6.56 8.02
N ILE A 11 0.84 -5.80 7.46
CA ILE A 11 -0.13 -5.00 8.20
C ILE A 11 -1.50 -5.30 7.62
N ALA A 12 -2.44 -5.70 8.48
CA ALA A 12 -3.85 -5.83 8.12
C ALA A 12 -4.62 -4.60 8.63
N ILE A 13 -5.33 -3.92 7.74
CA ILE A 13 -6.12 -2.74 8.08
C ILE A 13 -7.60 -3.10 7.93
N GLN A 14 -8.33 -3.03 9.04
CA GLN A 14 -9.79 -3.13 9.04
C GLN A 14 -10.38 -1.74 8.86
N LEU A 15 -11.22 -1.57 7.83
CA LEU A 15 -11.86 -0.29 7.51
C LEU A 15 -13.36 -0.38 7.79
N SER A 16 -13.93 0.70 8.32
CA SER A 16 -15.37 0.87 8.44
C SER A 16 -15.82 2.03 7.55
N PRO A 17 -16.80 1.84 6.65
CA PRO A 17 -17.27 2.91 5.80
C PRO A 17 -17.95 3.99 6.64
N THR A 18 -17.56 5.24 6.47
CA THR A 18 -18.20 6.39 7.16
C THR A 18 -19.46 6.88 6.45
N ARG A 19 -19.72 6.39 5.24
CA ARG A 19 -20.87 6.71 4.39
C ARG A 19 -21.22 5.48 3.54
N PRO A 20 -22.49 5.30 3.14
CA PRO A 20 -22.88 4.26 2.20
C PRO A 20 -22.06 4.33 0.91
N GLY A 21 -21.64 3.19 0.39
CA GLY A 21 -20.87 3.09 -0.85
C GLY A 21 -20.66 1.66 -1.31
N THR A 22 -20.21 1.50 -2.55
CA THR A 22 -19.92 0.20 -3.16
C THR A 22 -18.47 0.16 -3.58
N ILE A 23 -17.80 -0.97 -3.38
CA ILE A 23 -16.45 -1.21 -3.87
C ILE A 23 -16.55 -2.18 -5.04
N ARG A 24 -16.11 -1.75 -6.22
CA ARG A 24 -16.10 -2.61 -7.41
C ARG A 24 -14.90 -3.54 -7.35
N ALA A 25 -15.04 -4.72 -7.94
CA ALA A 25 -13.96 -5.71 -8.04
C ALA A 25 -12.67 -5.15 -8.70
N THR A 26 -12.80 -4.15 -9.58
CA THR A 26 -11.68 -3.53 -10.30
C THR A 26 -10.95 -2.42 -9.52
N MET A 27 -11.31 -2.16 -8.26
CA MET A 27 -10.75 -1.06 -7.46
C MET A 27 -9.40 -1.38 -6.78
N GLY A 28 -8.73 -2.48 -7.15
CA GLY A 28 -7.40 -2.81 -6.60
C GLY A 28 -6.37 -1.68 -6.78
N HIS A 29 -6.45 -0.94 -7.88
CA HIS A 29 -5.58 0.23 -8.11
C HIS A 29 -5.84 1.39 -7.12
N GLN A 30 -7.05 1.50 -6.56
CA GLN A 30 -7.37 2.51 -5.54
C GLN A 30 -6.72 2.15 -4.20
N ALA A 31 -6.72 0.87 -3.81
CA ALA A 31 -5.99 0.40 -2.63
C ALA A 31 -4.49 0.67 -2.77
N HIS A 32 -3.92 0.40 -3.94
CA HIS A 32 -2.53 0.70 -4.25
C HIS A 32 -2.22 2.21 -4.20
N ALA A 33 -3.10 3.05 -4.75
CA ALA A 33 -2.94 4.51 -4.69
C ALA A 33 -3.04 5.05 -3.25
N ALA A 34 -3.97 4.53 -2.46
CA ALA A 34 -4.12 4.89 -1.05
C ALA A 34 -2.87 4.51 -0.24
N PHE A 35 -2.29 3.33 -0.48
CA PHE A 35 -1.03 2.92 0.13
C PHE A 35 0.12 3.88 -0.21
N LEU A 36 0.35 4.16 -1.50
CA LEU A 36 1.43 5.08 -1.91
C LEU A 36 1.24 6.49 -1.35
N ARG A 37 0.00 6.96 -1.25
CA ARG A 37 -0.33 8.22 -0.60
C ARG A 37 0.03 8.21 0.89
N ALA A 38 -0.35 7.15 1.62
CA ALA A 38 0.00 7.00 3.03
C ALA A 38 1.52 6.95 3.25
N VAL A 39 2.26 6.23 2.39
CA VAL A 39 3.73 6.22 2.44
C VAL A 39 4.29 7.62 2.23
N LYS A 40 3.79 8.37 1.23
CA LYS A 40 4.25 9.75 0.99
C LYS A 40 3.94 10.69 2.15
N GLU A 41 2.80 10.53 2.82
CA GLU A 41 2.41 11.34 3.98
C GLU A 41 3.26 11.02 5.22
N ALA A 42 3.66 9.76 5.41
CA ALA A 42 4.50 9.32 6.53
C ALA A 42 6.00 9.55 6.30
N ASP A 43 6.50 9.25 5.10
CA ASP A 43 7.90 9.36 4.71
C ASP A 43 8.04 9.71 3.20
N PRO A 44 8.21 11.00 2.87
CA PRO A 44 8.42 11.45 1.49
C PRO A 44 9.70 10.90 0.84
N ALA A 45 10.75 10.61 1.62
CA ALA A 45 12.00 10.08 1.10
C ALA A 45 11.83 8.63 0.65
N LEU A 46 11.16 7.81 1.48
CA LEU A 46 10.78 6.46 1.11
C LEU A 46 9.87 6.44 -0.13
N ALA A 47 8.89 7.34 -0.21
CA ALA A 47 8.04 7.46 -1.39
C ALA A 47 8.87 7.75 -2.66
N SER A 48 9.84 8.64 -2.59
CA SER A 48 10.75 8.93 -3.71
C SER A 48 11.52 7.68 -4.17
N VAL A 49 12.05 6.90 -3.21
CA VAL A 49 12.72 5.63 -3.50
C VAL A 49 11.77 4.65 -4.19
N LEU A 50 10.55 4.45 -3.67
CA LEU A 50 9.56 3.54 -4.26
C LEU A 50 9.10 3.96 -5.67
N HIS A 51 9.18 5.24 -6.01
CA HIS A 51 8.88 5.76 -7.35
C HIS A 51 10.08 5.71 -8.30
N HIS A 52 11.28 5.39 -7.83
CA HIS A 52 12.49 5.46 -8.64
C HIS A 52 12.42 4.50 -9.84
N PRO A 53 12.78 4.94 -11.07
CA PRO A 53 12.71 4.12 -12.28
C PRO A 53 13.63 2.89 -12.25
N VAL A 54 14.73 2.95 -11.50
CA VAL A 54 15.71 1.86 -11.40
C VAL A 54 15.20 0.64 -10.62
N LEU A 55 14.12 0.79 -9.85
CA LEU A 55 13.50 -0.33 -9.14
C LEU A 55 12.62 -1.13 -10.11
N ASN A 56 13.21 -2.16 -10.71
CA ASN A 56 12.53 -3.08 -11.63
C ASN A 56 11.39 -3.87 -10.98
N GLN A 57 11.44 -4.05 -9.66
CA GLN A 57 10.38 -4.67 -8.87
C GLN A 57 10.10 -3.81 -7.64
N ARG A 58 8.81 -3.62 -7.34
CA ARG A 58 8.40 -2.89 -6.14
C ARG A 58 8.51 -3.82 -4.94
N PRO A 59 9.19 -3.43 -3.85
CA PRO A 59 9.40 -4.29 -2.69
C PRO A 59 8.17 -4.31 -1.75
N PHE A 60 6.96 -4.30 -2.31
CA PHE A 60 5.71 -4.34 -1.55
C PHE A 60 4.60 -4.96 -2.40
N THR A 61 3.57 -5.46 -1.72
CA THR A 61 2.30 -5.86 -2.32
C THR A 61 1.15 -5.23 -1.53
N VAL A 62 0.03 -5.00 -2.20
CA VAL A 62 -1.20 -4.48 -1.59
C VAL A 62 -2.34 -5.37 -2.06
N SER A 63 -3.07 -5.98 -1.12
CA SER A 63 -4.28 -6.72 -1.47
C SER A 63 -5.40 -5.77 -1.88
N PRO A 64 -6.35 -6.22 -2.71
CA PRO A 64 -7.62 -5.51 -2.88
C PRO A 64 -8.34 -5.31 -1.53
N LEU A 65 -9.27 -4.37 -1.49
CA LEU A 65 -10.21 -4.26 -0.37
C LEU A 65 -11.16 -5.47 -0.41
N LEU A 66 -11.40 -6.06 0.77
CA LEU A 66 -12.23 -7.24 0.97
C LEU A 66 -13.48 -6.86 1.77
N GLY A 67 -14.52 -7.71 1.72
CA GLY A 67 -15.70 -7.58 2.60
C GLY A 67 -16.80 -6.65 2.10
N VAL A 68 -16.84 -6.40 0.79
CA VAL A 68 -17.78 -5.47 0.13
C VAL A 68 -18.16 -6.06 -1.23
N GLY A 69 -19.42 -6.47 -1.33
CA GLY A 69 -20.07 -7.05 -2.51
C GLY A 69 -21.55 -6.72 -2.46
#